data_AF-W1YU39-F1
#
_entry.id   AF-W1YU39-F1
#
_cell.length_a   1.000
_cell.length_b   1.000
_cell.length_c   1.000
_cell.angle_alpha   90.00
_cell.angle_beta   90.00
_cell.angle_gamma   90.00
#
_symmetry.space_group_name_H-M   'P 1'
#
loop_
_entity.id
_entity.type
_entity.pdbx_description
1 polymer ?
#
loop_
_entity_poly.entity_id
_entity_poly.type
_entity_poly.pdbx_seq_one_letter_code
_entity_poly.pdbx_strand_id
1 'polypeptide(L)' 'KAYEGERVYGLGQHQHGRLDHKGLVIDLVQRNTEVNIPFYLSNRGYGFLWNNPAVGRVEFSDDATRWG' A
#
# COMPACT_ATOMS: atom_id res chain seq x y z
N LYS A 1 -6.31 1.77 -12.02
CA LYS A 1 -7.28 0.68 -12.21
C LYS A 1 -6.78 -0.50 -11.39
N ALA A 2 -7.63 -1.11 -10.56
CA ALA A 2 -7.26 -2.30 -9.81
C ALA A 2 -7.53 -3.57 -10.63
N TYR A 3 -6.89 -4.67 -10.25
CA TYR A 3 -7.06 -5.96 -10.91
C TYR A 3 -7.59 -7.02 -9.94
N GLU A 4 -8.52 -7.83 -10.42
CA GLU A 4 -9.03 -9.00 -9.70
C GLU A 4 -7.90 -10.01 -9.46
N GLY A 5 -7.82 -10.55 -8.23
CA GLY A 5 -6.77 -11.48 -7.82
C GLY A 5 -5.37 -10.86 -7.64
N GLU A 6 -5.24 -9.54 -7.78
CA GLU A 6 -4.01 -8.83 -7.44
C GLU A 6 -3.78 -8.84 -5.92
N ARG A 7 -2.56 -9.19 -5.53
CA ARG A 7 -2.12 -9.13 -4.13
C ARG A 7 -1.01 -8.12 -4.01
N VAL A 8 -1.05 -7.34 -2.95
CA VAL A 8 -0.15 -6.21 -2.71
C VAL A 8 0.63 -6.44 -1.43
N TYR A 9 1.96 -6.33 -1.51
CA TYR A 9 2.86 -6.61 -0.40
C TYR A 9 3.84 -5.46 -0.19
N GLY A 10 4.40 -5.33 1.01
CA GLY A 10 5.38 -4.29 1.35
C GLY A 10 4.75 -3.20 2.19
N LEU A 11 4.96 -1.93 1.81
CA LEU A 11 4.54 -0.72 2.53
C LEU A 11 5.18 -0.52 3.92
N GLY A 12 6.00 -1.48 4.35
CA GLY A 12 6.66 -1.47 5.64
C GLY A 12 5.89 -2.29 6.67
N GLN A 13 5.89 -1.84 7.92
CA GLN A 13 5.30 -2.56 9.04
C GLN A 13 4.06 -1.84 9.54
N HIS A 14 2.91 -2.49 9.35
CA HIS A 14 1.60 -2.03 9.82
C HIS A 14 1.02 -3.01 10.85
N GLN A 15 0.23 -2.51 11.80
CA GLN A 15 -0.26 -3.31 12.94
C GLN A 15 -1.46 -4.21 12.63
N HIS A 16 -2.02 -4.15 11.42
CA HIS A 16 -3.20 -4.92 11.06
C HIS A 16 -2.90 -6.42 10.82
N GLY A 17 -1.64 -6.85 10.90
CA GLY A 17 -1.24 -8.27 10.84
C GLY A 17 -1.51 -8.98 9.51
N ARG A 18 -1.80 -8.21 8.44
CA ARG A 18 -2.04 -8.75 7.10
C ARG A 18 -0.80 -8.55 6.25
N LEU A 19 -0.39 -9.61 5.56
CA LEU A 19 0.68 -9.54 4.57
C LEU A 19 0.17 -8.96 3.24
N ASP A 20 -1.03 -9.39 2.82
CA ASP A 20 -1.70 -8.86 1.62
C ASP A 20 -2.56 -7.65 1.96
N HIS A 21 -2.16 -6.52 1.39
CA HIS A 21 -2.77 -5.21 1.57
C HIS A 21 -3.91 -4.94 0.59
N LYS A 22 -4.25 -5.89 -0.29
CA LYS A 22 -5.40 -5.75 -1.16
C LYS A 22 -6.70 -5.56 -0.36
N GLY A 23 -7.51 -4.60 -0.79
CA GLY A 23 -8.75 -4.19 -0.12
C GLY A 23 -8.53 -3.32 1.12
N LEU A 24 -7.30 -2.89 1.42
CA LEU A 24 -7.01 -2.00 2.53
C LEU A 24 -6.82 -0.54 2.08
N VAL A 25 -7.18 0.36 2.99
CA VAL A 25 -6.79 1.76 2.95
C VAL A 25 -5.69 1.94 3.99
N ILE A 26 -4.52 2.42 3.55
CA ILE A 26 -3.34 2.60 4.39
C ILE A 26 -2.98 4.08 4.35
N ASP A 27 -2.93 4.70 5.53
CA ASP A 27 -2.43 6.05 5.68
C ASP A 27 -0.90 6.02 5.66
N LEU A 28 -0.29 6.78 4.75
CA LEU A 28 1.16 6.95 4.61
C LEU A 28 1.64 8.04 5.57
N VAL A 29 1.40 7.83 6.85
CA VAL A 29 1.78 8.74 7.93
C VAL A 29 2.81 8.02 8.79
N GLN A 30 3.89 8.70 9.16
CA GLN A 30 4.78 8.16 10.19
C GLN A 30 4.14 8.35 11.56
N ARG A 31 3.87 7.23 12.23
CA ARG A 31 3.38 7.20 13.61
C ARG A 31 4.33 6.33 14.42
N ASN A 32 4.50 6.64 15.70
CA ASN A 32 5.29 5.78 16.57
C ASN A 32 4.65 4.39 16.57
N THR A 33 5.45 3.32 16.37
CA THR A 33 5.06 1.91 16.12
C THR A 33 4.54 1.52 14.72
N GLU A 34 4.60 2.42 13.74
CA GLU A 34 4.28 2.14 12.33
C GLU A 34 5.44 2.57 11.43
N VAL A 35 5.97 1.64 10.63
CA VAL A 35 7.05 1.94 9.67
C VAL A 35 6.43 2.02 8.30
N ASN A 36 6.28 3.23 7.78
CA ASN A 36 5.72 3.47 6.45
C ASN A 36 6.86 3.61 5.43
N ILE A 37 7.00 2.62 4.55
CA ILE A 37 7.95 2.64 3.42
C ILE A 37 7.10 2.69 2.16
N PRO A 38 7.06 3.79 1.39
CA PRO A 38 6.10 3.97 0.29
C PRO A 38 6.46 3.15 -0.97
N PHE A 39 6.77 1.87 -0.80
CA PHE A 39 7.13 0.91 -1.82
C PHE A 39 6.30 -0.37 -1.65
N TYR A 40 5.68 -0.84 -2.72
CA TYR A 40 4.94 -2.10 -2.71
C TYR A 40 5.27 -2.96 -3.93
N LEU A 41 5.05 -4.26 -3.78
CA LEU A 41 5.16 -5.29 -4.81
C LEU A 41 3.79 -5.87 -5.10
N SER A 42 3.51 -6.09 -6.38
CA SER A 42 2.32 -6.78 -6.87
C SER A 42 2.67 -8.20 -7.32
N ASN A 43 1.81 -9.17 -7.04
CA ASN A 43 1.93 -10.53 -7.60
C ASN A 43 1.85 -10.57 -9.14
N ARG A 44 1.50 -9.45 -9.78
CA ARG A 44 1.51 -9.27 -11.24
C ARG A 44 2.91 -9.01 -11.81
N GLY A 45 3.95 -9.04 -10.98
CA GLY A 45 5.35 -8.95 -11.42
C GLY A 45 5.90 -7.52 -11.54
N TYR A 46 5.26 -6.53 -10.88
CA TYR A 46 5.75 -5.16 -10.84
C TYR A 46 5.86 -4.64 -9.41
N GLY A 47 6.75 -3.67 -9.23
CA GLY A 47 6.86 -2.88 -8.00
C GLY A 47 6.53 -1.42 -8.27
N PHE A 48 6.07 -0.72 -7.24
CA PHE A 48 5.75 0.69 -7.33
C PHE A 48 6.31 1.43 -6.13
N LEU A 49 7.05 2.51 -6.41
CA LEU A 49 7.59 3.43 -5.41
C LEU A 49 6.84 4.76 -5.53
N TRP A 50 6.16 5.14 -4.47
CA TRP A 50 5.59 6.47 -4.34
C TRP A 50 6.64 7.43 -3.79
N ASN A 51 7.43 8.02 -4.70
CA ASN A 51 8.48 8.97 -4.35
C ASN A 51 7.92 10.39 -4.18
N ASN A 52 7.09 10.58 -3.15
CA ASN A 52 6.56 11.88 -2.77
C ASN A 52 6.64 12.03 -1.24
N PRO A 53 7.31 13.07 -0.72
CA PRO A 53 7.48 13.27 0.72
C PRO A 53 6.21 13.78 1.44
N ALA A 54 5.12 14.02 0.71
CA ALA A 54 3.85 14.42 1.31
C ALA A 54 3.25 13.29 2.15
N VAL A 55 2.60 13.66 3.27
CA VAL A 55 1.68 12.77 3.98
C VAL A 55 0.55 12.42 3.02
N GLY A 56 0.30 11.13 2.83
CA GLY A 56 -0.69 10.65 1.88
C GLY A 56 -1.51 9.49 2.39
N ARG A 57 -2.44 9.02 1.56
CA ARG A 57 -3.26 7.84 1.76
C ARG A 57 -3.19 7.01 0.48
N VAL A 58 -2.96 5.72 0.64
CA VAL A 58 -3.12 4.75 -0.44
C VAL A 58 -4.34 3.88 -0.19
N GLU A 59 -5.14 3.72 -1.23
CA GLU A 59 -6.30 2.85 -1.24
C GLU A 59 -6.07 1.74 -2.26
N PHE A 60 -6.02 0.48 -1.81
CA PHE A 60 -5.91 -0.71 -2.65
C PHE A 60 -7.26 -1.38 -2.86
N SER A 61 -8.30 -0.60 -3.14
CA SER A 61 -9.64 -1.12 -3.38
C SER A 61 -9.68 -2.11 -4.54
N ASP A 62 -10.72 -2.95 -4.57
CA ASP A 62 -10.88 -3.97 -5.60
C ASP A 62 -11.16 -3.35 -6.99
N ASP A 63 -11.79 -2.17 -7.02
CA ASP A 63 -12.12 -1.45 -8.26
C ASP A 63 -11.01 -0.49 -8.72
N ALA A 64 -10.31 0.15 -7.79
CA ALA A 64 -9.25 1.10 -8.10
C ALA A 64 -8.17 1.19 -7.02
N THR A 65 -6.90 1.26 -7.47
CA THR A 65 -5.78 1.69 -6.64
C THR A 65 -5.61 3.20 -6.75
N ARG A 66 -5.64 3.93 -5.63
CA ARG A 66 -5.55 5.39 -5.59
C ARG A 66 -4.50 5.86 -4.58
N TRP A 67 -3.73 6.87 -4.97
CA TRP A 67 -2.75 7.56 -4.14
C TRP A 67 -3.20 9.02 -4.02
N GLY A 68 -3.24 9.55 -2.80
CA GLY A 68 -3.65 10.93 -2.51
C GLY A 68 -2.96 11.48 -1.27
#